data_AF-A0A928LKZ2-F1
#
_entry.id   AF-A0A928LKZ2-F1
#
_cell.length_a   1.000
_cell.length_b   1.000
_cell.length_c   1.000
_cell.angle_alpha   90.00
_cell.angle_beta   90.00
_cell.angle_gamma   90.00
#
_symmetry.space_group_name_H-M   'P 1'
#
loop_
_entity.id
_entity.type
_entity.pdbx_description
1 polymer ?
#
loop_
_entity_poly.entity_id
_entity_poly.type
_entity_poly.pdbx_seq_one_letter_code
_entity_poly.pdbx_strand_id
1 'polypeptide(L)'
;MKKLLGIIFIFFLVMAWPAIKTAYQLADLYNLLPQISYSNKDFDIETVTSSVDYNENGTDDYTDIMLGARADRKNKPDYDPSYVLGGYPPEDKGVCTDVVWRGFRNAGYSLRWMLDRDITLYPRDYPNANPKDDNIDFRRVKNLRVFFDKYAVELTTDINDIEQWQGGDIVIFKDNKHIGIVSDKRNADGQCYIIHNGGQPKREEDYFKRGEVLRHYRFDASLVPQEILVRWEGN
;
A
#
# COMPACT_ATOMS: atom_id res chain seq x y z
N MET A 1 15.01 46.54 -35.06
CA MET A 1 14.73 46.29 -33.63
C MET A 1 13.52 45.38 -33.39
N LYS A 2 12.28 45.72 -33.80
CA LYS A 2 11.08 44.89 -33.52
C LYS A 2 11.16 43.44 -34.04
N LYS A 3 11.70 43.21 -35.25
CA LYS A 3 11.90 41.86 -35.81
C LYS A 3 12.91 41.02 -35.02
N LEU A 4 14.00 41.64 -34.54
CA LEU A 4 15.03 40.97 -33.76
C LEU A 4 14.51 40.60 -32.35
N LEU A 5 13.74 41.48 -31.72
CA LEU A 5 13.08 41.21 -30.44
C LEU A 5 12.08 40.04 -30.55
N GLY A 6 11.32 39.97 -31.65
CA GLY A 6 10.40 38.85 -31.92
C GLY A 6 11.11 37.52 -32.14
N ILE A 7 12.24 37.49 -32.84
CA ILE A 7 13.05 36.27 -33.03
C ILE A 7 13.65 35.81 -31.71
N ILE A 8 14.18 36.74 -30.90
CA ILE A 8 14.71 36.44 -29.56
C ILE A 8 13.60 35.86 -28.67
N PHE A 9 12.40 36.45 -28.69
CA PHE A 9 11.25 35.96 -27.92
C PHE A 9 10.80 34.56 -28.34
N ILE A 10 10.70 34.28 -29.66
CA ILE A 10 10.38 32.94 -30.17
C ILE A 10 11.48 31.95 -29.78
N PHE A 11 12.75 32.33 -29.85
CA PHE A 11 13.87 31.51 -29.42
C PHE A 11 13.76 31.17 -27.92
N PHE A 12 13.43 32.14 -27.06
CA PHE A 12 13.18 31.87 -25.64
C PHE A 12 11.98 30.95 -25.39
N LEU A 13 10.88 31.08 -26.14
CA LEU A 13 9.73 30.17 -26.02
C LEU A 13 10.07 28.73 -26.43
N VAL A 14 10.82 28.57 -27.53
CA VAL A 14 11.27 27.26 -28.00
C VAL A 14 12.25 26.63 -27.00
N MET A 15 13.12 27.43 -26.37
CA MET A 15 14.06 26.96 -25.34
C MET A 15 13.36 26.67 -24.00
N ALA A 16 12.26 27.35 -23.68
CA ALA A 16 11.48 27.11 -22.46
C ALA A 16 10.59 25.87 -22.57
N TRP A 17 10.15 25.50 -23.78
CA TRP A 17 9.25 24.36 -23.99
C TRP A 17 9.78 23.02 -23.44
N PRO A 18 11.05 22.61 -23.65
CA PRO A 18 11.62 21.42 -23.01
C PRO A 18 11.55 21.46 -21.48
N ALA A 19 11.82 22.62 -20.87
CA ALA A 19 11.75 22.77 -19.41
C ALA A 19 10.32 22.64 -18.89
N ILE A 20 9.34 23.27 -19.58
CA ILE A 20 7.91 23.15 -19.24
C ILE A 20 7.45 21.70 -19.38
N LYS A 21 7.79 21.04 -20.49
CA LYS A 21 7.46 19.62 -20.71
C LYS A 21 8.05 18.73 -19.60
N THR A 22 9.31 18.96 -19.25
CA THR A 22 9.98 18.20 -18.18
C THR A 22 9.30 18.44 -16.82
N ALA A 23 8.97 19.69 -16.49
CA ALA A 23 8.25 20.03 -15.27
C ALA A 23 6.86 19.37 -15.21
N TYR A 24 6.14 19.34 -16.34
CA TYR A 24 4.85 18.66 -16.46
C TYR A 24 4.99 17.14 -16.26
N GLN A 25 5.98 16.51 -16.90
CA GLN A 25 6.25 15.08 -16.75
C GLN A 25 6.62 14.71 -15.32
N LEU A 26 7.41 15.54 -14.63
CA LEU A 26 7.72 15.36 -13.22
C LEU A 26 6.47 15.54 -12.35
N ALA A 27 5.66 16.56 -12.61
CA ALA A 27 4.42 16.77 -11.88
C ALA A 27 3.44 15.59 -12.04
N ASP A 28 3.36 14.98 -13.23
CA ASP A 28 2.57 13.75 -13.46
C ASP A 28 3.18 12.54 -12.73
N LEU A 29 4.50 12.32 -12.89
CA LEU A 29 5.21 11.21 -12.26
C LEU A 29 5.09 11.24 -10.73
N TYR A 30 5.03 12.43 -10.13
CA TYR A 30 4.86 12.62 -8.70
C TYR A 30 3.41 12.81 -8.25
N ASN A 31 2.43 12.56 -9.13
CA ASN A 31 1.00 12.69 -8.87
C ASN A 31 0.59 14.06 -8.32
N LEU A 32 1.31 15.12 -8.69
CA LEU A 32 1.02 16.51 -8.27
C LEU A 32 -0.09 17.14 -9.11
N LEU A 33 -0.37 16.58 -10.29
CA LEU A 33 -1.48 17.00 -11.14
C LEU A 33 -2.81 16.34 -10.72
N PRO A 34 -3.96 16.94 -11.05
CA PRO A 34 -5.25 16.26 -10.95
C PRO A 34 -5.25 14.99 -11.82
N GLN A 35 -5.71 13.88 -11.25
CA GLN A 35 -5.85 12.61 -11.96
C GLN A 35 -7.32 12.22 -11.98
N ILE A 36 -7.80 11.71 -13.11
CA ILE A 36 -9.10 11.05 -13.19
C ILE A 36 -8.89 9.63 -12.66
N SER A 37 -9.78 9.19 -11.77
CA SER A 37 -9.79 7.82 -11.26
C SER A 37 -11.00 7.07 -11.81
N TYR A 38 -10.76 5.79 -12.10
CA TYR A 38 -11.72 4.81 -12.58
C TYR A 38 -11.94 3.75 -11.50
N SER A 39 -12.83 2.80 -11.78
CA SER A 39 -13.18 1.68 -10.91
C SER A 39 -13.14 0.36 -11.70
N ASN A 40 -13.30 -0.78 -11.02
CA ASN A 40 -13.44 -2.09 -11.65
C ASN A 40 -14.50 -2.10 -12.79
N LYS A 41 -15.62 -1.40 -12.58
CA LYS A 41 -16.73 -1.34 -13.54
C LYS A 41 -16.35 -0.69 -14.88
N ASP A 42 -15.40 0.25 -14.87
CA ASP A 42 -14.97 0.95 -16.09
C ASP A 42 -14.14 0.05 -17.03
N PHE A 43 -13.70 -1.11 -16.53
CA PHE A 43 -12.89 -2.10 -17.25
C PHE A 43 -13.56 -3.48 -17.32
N ASP A 44 -14.85 -3.57 -17.00
CA ASP A 44 -15.61 -4.84 -16.93
C ASP A 44 -14.98 -5.89 -15.99
N ILE A 45 -14.28 -5.43 -14.94
CA ILE A 45 -13.66 -6.30 -13.93
C ILE A 45 -14.70 -6.60 -12.85
N GLU A 46 -14.87 -7.87 -12.49
CA GLU A 46 -15.67 -8.25 -11.33
C GLU A 46 -14.90 -7.95 -10.03
N THR A 47 -15.59 -7.37 -9.05
CA THR A 47 -15.02 -7.16 -7.72
C THR A 47 -15.00 -8.48 -6.97
N VAL A 48 -13.81 -8.92 -6.58
CA VAL A 48 -13.65 -10.11 -5.73
C VAL A 48 -13.92 -9.73 -4.28
N THR A 49 -14.78 -10.50 -3.61
CA THR A 49 -15.11 -10.34 -2.19
C THR A 49 -14.59 -11.52 -1.38
N SER A 50 -14.14 -11.27 -0.15
CA SER A 50 -13.80 -12.35 0.78
C SER A 50 -15.02 -13.21 1.09
N SER A 51 -14.83 -14.53 1.25
CA SER A 51 -15.86 -15.41 1.83
C SER A 51 -15.96 -15.29 3.35
N VAL A 52 -15.07 -14.50 3.96
CA VAL A 52 -14.97 -14.27 5.40
C VAL A 52 -15.24 -12.79 5.69
N ASP A 53 -16.00 -12.57 6.77
CA ASP A 53 -16.18 -11.30 7.46
C ASP A 53 -15.83 -11.58 8.92
N TYR A 54 -14.58 -11.35 9.28
CA TYR A 54 -14.01 -11.84 10.54
C TYR A 54 -14.44 -11.02 11.76
N ASN A 55 -14.78 -9.74 11.55
CA ASN A 55 -15.30 -8.88 12.60
C ASN A 55 -16.85 -8.90 12.69
N GLU A 56 -17.52 -9.57 11.74
CA GLU A 56 -18.97 -9.72 11.64
C GLU A 56 -19.72 -8.39 11.48
N ASN A 57 -19.11 -7.42 10.77
CA ASN A 57 -19.69 -6.08 10.60
C ASN A 57 -20.59 -5.93 9.35
N GLY A 58 -20.68 -6.98 8.52
CA GLY A 58 -21.43 -6.99 7.26
C GLY A 58 -20.62 -6.56 6.03
N THR A 59 -19.32 -6.31 6.19
CA THR A 59 -18.36 -5.97 5.13
C THR A 59 -17.35 -7.10 5.03
N ASP A 60 -17.04 -7.57 3.82
CA ASP A 60 -16.06 -8.62 3.64
C ASP A 60 -14.63 -8.15 3.97
N ASP A 61 -13.76 -9.07 4.38
CA ASP A 61 -12.42 -8.72 4.89
C ASP A 61 -11.56 -7.93 3.89
N TYR A 62 -11.65 -8.19 2.57
CA TYR A 62 -10.83 -7.49 1.58
C TYR A 62 -11.23 -6.01 1.53
N THR A 63 -12.53 -5.77 1.49
CA THR A 63 -13.10 -4.43 1.55
C THR A 63 -12.73 -3.74 2.86
N ASP A 64 -12.82 -4.44 4.00
CA ASP A 64 -12.48 -3.87 5.30
C ASP A 64 -10.99 -3.49 5.42
N ILE A 65 -10.08 -4.32 4.91
CA ILE A 65 -8.64 -4.00 4.89
C ILE A 65 -8.39 -2.72 4.08
N MET A 66 -8.98 -2.62 2.89
CA MET A 66 -8.89 -1.42 2.05
C MET A 66 -9.45 -0.18 2.75
N LEU A 67 -10.62 -0.30 3.38
CA LEU A 67 -11.27 0.81 4.09
C LEU A 67 -10.44 1.28 5.29
N GLY A 68 -9.83 0.36 6.04
CA GLY A 68 -8.90 0.70 7.12
C GLY A 68 -7.67 1.44 6.63
N ALA A 69 -7.07 1.01 5.52
CA ALA A 69 -5.97 1.74 4.88
C ALA A 69 -6.41 3.13 4.39
N ARG A 70 -7.62 3.26 3.87
CA ARG A 70 -8.20 4.54 3.43
C ARG A 70 -8.51 5.47 4.61
N ALA A 71 -8.85 4.93 5.77
CA ALA A 71 -9.00 5.67 7.02
C ALA A 71 -7.65 6.21 7.52
N ASP A 72 -6.60 5.39 7.52
CA ASP A 72 -5.23 5.83 7.80
C ASP A 72 -4.82 6.98 6.86
N ARG A 73 -4.98 6.77 5.56
CA ARG A 73 -4.76 7.78 4.51
C ARG A 73 -5.48 9.11 4.80
N LYS A 74 -6.70 9.06 5.35
CA LYS A 74 -7.50 10.26 5.71
C LYS A 74 -6.93 10.97 6.94
N ASN A 75 -6.44 10.24 7.93
CA ASN A 75 -5.74 10.80 9.09
C ASN A 75 -4.42 11.48 8.69
N LYS A 76 -3.88 11.07 7.54
CA LYS A 76 -2.68 11.64 6.90
C LYS A 76 -1.48 11.68 7.86
N PRO A 77 -1.06 10.53 8.41
CA PRO A 77 -0.01 10.49 9.40
C PRO A 77 1.30 11.03 8.84
N ASP A 78 2.06 11.73 9.68
CA ASP A 78 3.44 12.10 9.39
C ASP A 78 4.30 10.85 9.35
N TYR A 79 5.27 10.83 8.43
CA TYR A 79 6.18 9.71 8.32
C TYR A 79 7.14 9.70 9.52
N ASP A 80 6.93 8.76 10.42
CA ASP A 80 7.71 8.64 11.66
C ASP A 80 8.14 7.17 11.90
N PRO A 81 9.41 6.83 11.58
CA PRO A 81 9.95 5.48 11.78
C PRO A 81 10.41 5.22 13.22
N SER A 82 10.11 6.12 14.17
CA SER A 82 10.52 5.97 15.56
C SER A 82 9.97 4.69 16.18
N TYR A 83 10.76 4.13 17.09
CA TYR A 83 10.33 3.03 17.93
C TYR A 83 9.21 3.50 18.86
N VAL A 84 8.16 2.68 18.99
CA VAL A 84 7.00 2.98 19.84
C VAL A 84 6.83 1.86 20.84
N LEU A 85 6.89 2.18 22.13
CA LEU A 85 6.59 1.23 23.19
C LEU A 85 5.11 0.83 23.11
N GLY A 86 4.82 -0.47 23.13
CA GLY A 86 3.48 -1.01 22.82
C GLY A 86 3.22 -1.19 21.32
N GLY A 87 4.15 -0.77 20.46
CA GLY A 87 4.18 -1.02 19.03
C GLY A 87 3.23 -0.19 18.16
N TYR A 88 2.18 0.40 18.72
CA TYR A 88 1.18 1.13 17.95
C TYR A 88 1.41 2.65 18.00
N PRO A 89 1.92 3.28 16.91
CA PRO A 89 2.02 4.74 16.86
C PRO A 89 0.64 5.41 16.91
N PRO A 90 0.55 6.66 17.41
CA PRO A 90 -0.68 7.45 17.37
C PRO A 90 -1.16 7.66 15.93
N GLU A 91 -2.44 7.97 15.76
CA GLU A 91 -3.10 8.08 14.44
C GLU A 91 -2.48 9.14 13.51
N ASP A 92 -1.78 10.14 14.06
CA ASP A 92 -1.09 11.20 13.32
C ASP A 92 0.37 10.84 12.95
N LYS A 93 0.84 9.64 13.29
CA LYS A 93 2.18 9.14 12.95
C LYS A 93 2.16 7.74 12.37
N GLY A 94 3.13 7.43 11.52
CA GLY A 94 3.37 6.05 11.08
C GLY A 94 4.27 5.94 9.87
N VAL A 95 4.54 4.71 9.45
CA VAL A 95 5.28 4.34 8.24
C VAL A 95 4.41 3.45 7.35
N CYS A 96 5.00 2.93 6.27
CA CYS A 96 4.30 2.11 5.28
C CYS A 96 3.62 0.87 5.86
N THR A 97 4.27 0.16 6.79
CA THR A 97 3.68 -1.00 7.50
C THR A 97 2.53 -0.61 8.42
N ASP A 98 2.48 0.66 8.87
CA ASP A 98 1.40 1.10 9.76
C ASP A 98 0.06 1.21 9.03
N VAL A 99 0.09 1.53 7.73
CA VAL A 99 -1.09 1.45 6.84
C VAL A 99 -1.65 0.03 6.81
N VAL A 100 -0.75 -0.96 6.74
CA VAL A 100 -1.14 -2.38 6.61
C VAL A 100 -1.79 -2.87 7.89
N TRP A 101 -1.14 -2.74 9.06
CA TRP A 101 -1.77 -3.25 10.29
C TRP A 101 -3.02 -2.45 10.66
N ARG A 102 -3.13 -1.16 10.32
CA ARG A 102 -4.38 -0.38 10.49
C ARG A 102 -5.50 -0.90 9.59
N GLY A 103 -5.17 -1.33 8.36
CA GLY A 103 -6.08 -2.06 7.48
C GLY A 103 -6.56 -3.37 8.11
N PHE A 104 -5.63 -4.23 8.54
CA PHE A 104 -5.95 -5.50 9.20
C PHE A 104 -6.77 -5.32 10.49
N ARG A 105 -6.44 -4.30 11.30
CA ARG A 105 -7.23 -3.91 12.49
C ARG A 105 -8.67 -3.58 12.12
N ASN A 106 -8.91 -2.88 11.01
CA ASN A 106 -10.26 -2.55 10.56
C ASN A 106 -11.07 -3.82 10.25
N ALA A 107 -10.45 -4.82 9.61
CA ALA A 107 -11.02 -6.16 9.40
C ALA A 107 -11.06 -7.05 10.68
N GLY A 108 -10.66 -6.53 11.84
CA GLY A 108 -10.71 -7.25 13.11
C GLY A 108 -9.53 -8.18 13.40
N TYR A 109 -8.45 -8.10 12.62
CA TYR A 109 -7.23 -8.90 12.86
C TYR A 109 -6.16 -8.13 13.62
N SER A 110 -5.45 -8.83 14.51
CA SER A 110 -4.23 -8.34 15.12
C SER A 110 -2.99 -8.81 14.35
N LEU A 111 -2.58 -8.06 13.33
CA LEU A 111 -1.37 -8.40 12.54
C LEU A 111 -0.11 -8.53 13.40
N ARG A 112 0.01 -7.72 14.47
CA ARG A 112 1.09 -7.86 15.46
C ARG A 112 1.08 -9.25 16.08
N TRP A 113 -0.04 -9.69 16.64
CA TRP A 113 -0.10 -10.95 17.37
C TRP A 113 -0.08 -12.18 16.45
N MET A 114 -0.62 -12.08 15.23
CA MET A 114 -0.49 -13.14 14.23
C MET A 114 1.00 -13.34 13.84
N LEU A 115 1.73 -12.25 13.58
CA LEU A 115 3.17 -12.33 13.31
C LEU A 115 3.96 -12.81 14.53
N ASP A 116 3.66 -12.28 15.71
CA ASP A 116 4.33 -12.64 16.97
C ASP A 116 4.23 -14.15 17.25
N ARG A 117 3.04 -14.70 17.03
CA ARG A 117 2.78 -16.13 17.17
C ARG A 117 3.57 -16.95 16.16
N ASP A 118 3.62 -16.52 14.89
CA ASP A 118 4.40 -17.24 13.88
C ASP A 118 5.91 -17.19 14.16
N ILE A 119 6.44 -16.04 14.59
CA ILE A 119 7.86 -15.90 15.00
C ILE A 119 8.15 -16.83 16.18
N THR A 120 7.23 -16.94 17.13
CA THR A 120 7.40 -17.81 18.31
C THR A 120 7.44 -19.30 17.91
N LEU A 121 6.58 -19.71 16.98
CA LEU A 121 6.54 -21.09 16.49
C LEU A 121 7.74 -21.43 15.59
N TYR A 122 8.15 -20.49 14.73
CA TYR A 122 9.17 -20.70 13.70
C TYR A 122 10.25 -19.61 13.68
N PRO A 123 11.02 -19.41 14.77
CA PRO A 123 11.95 -18.28 14.89
C PRO A 123 13.07 -18.29 13.83
N ARG A 124 13.40 -19.47 13.28
CA ARG A 124 14.45 -19.61 12.26
C ARG A 124 14.07 -19.00 10.91
N ASP A 125 12.78 -18.84 10.64
CA ASP A 125 12.29 -18.27 9.38
C ASP A 125 12.42 -16.74 9.38
N TYR A 126 12.63 -16.13 10.56
CA TYR A 126 12.68 -14.69 10.76
C TYR A 126 14.07 -14.22 11.20
N PRO A 127 15.08 -14.23 10.31
CA PRO A 127 16.42 -13.78 10.66
C PRO A 127 16.49 -12.28 11.01
N ASN A 128 15.47 -11.48 10.65
CA ASN A 128 15.37 -10.05 10.99
C ASN A 128 14.58 -9.78 12.28
N ALA A 129 14.13 -10.82 12.99
CA ALA A 129 13.46 -10.77 14.29
C ALA A 129 14.32 -11.43 15.39
N ASN A 130 15.63 -11.14 15.39
CA ASN A 130 16.57 -11.69 16.36
C ASN A 130 17.44 -10.58 16.98
N PRO A 131 17.24 -10.23 18.27
CA PRO A 131 16.21 -10.77 19.17
C PRO A 131 14.80 -10.36 18.73
N LYS A 132 13.81 -11.21 19.08
CA LYS A 132 12.39 -10.93 18.88
C LYS A 132 11.98 -9.69 19.68
N ASP A 133 11.20 -8.80 19.06
CA ASP A 133 10.65 -7.60 19.67
C ASP A 133 9.27 -7.29 19.07
N ASP A 134 8.24 -7.65 19.83
CA ASP A 134 6.84 -7.58 19.43
C ASP A 134 6.34 -6.15 19.20
N ASN A 135 7.05 -5.13 19.68
CA ASN A 135 6.72 -3.72 19.44
C ASN A 135 7.11 -3.25 18.04
N ILE A 136 8.00 -3.96 17.34
CA ILE A 136 8.59 -3.46 16.08
C ILE A 136 8.64 -4.53 14.99
N ASP A 137 8.56 -5.82 15.31
CA ASP A 137 8.66 -6.88 14.31
C ASP A 137 7.58 -6.80 13.23
N PHE A 138 6.33 -6.48 13.59
CA PHE A 138 5.23 -6.30 12.63
C PHE A 138 5.30 -4.98 11.86
N ARG A 139 6.22 -4.09 12.24
CA ARG A 139 6.53 -2.84 11.53
C ARG A 139 7.75 -2.99 10.62
N ARG A 140 8.23 -4.21 10.38
CA ARG A 140 9.33 -4.52 9.46
C ARG A 140 8.80 -5.22 8.21
N VAL A 141 8.94 -4.58 7.05
CA VAL A 141 8.50 -5.15 5.75
C VAL A 141 9.09 -6.54 5.50
N LYS A 142 10.37 -6.77 5.87
CA LYS A 142 11.02 -8.08 5.72
C LYS A 142 10.35 -9.19 6.53
N ASN A 143 9.87 -8.88 7.74
CA ASN A 143 9.15 -9.85 8.57
C ASN A 143 7.74 -10.06 8.02
N LEU A 144 7.04 -8.98 7.65
CA LEU A 144 5.73 -9.08 7.02
C LEU A 144 5.75 -9.89 5.73
N ARG A 145 6.80 -9.78 4.90
CA ARG A 145 6.95 -10.63 3.71
C ARG A 145 6.97 -12.11 4.09
N VAL A 146 7.79 -12.51 5.05
CA VAL A 146 7.87 -13.91 5.48
C VAL A 146 6.52 -14.41 5.97
N PHE A 147 5.77 -13.58 6.69
CA PHE A 147 4.42 -13.92 7.15
C PHE A 147 3.44 -14.08 5.99
N PHE A 148 3.40 -13.13 5.05
CA PHE A 148 2.49 -13.20 3.89
C PHE A 148 2.89 -14.30 2.90
N ASP A 149 4.17 -14.64 2.76
CA ASP A 149 4.62 -15.81 1.99
C ASP A 149 4.04 -17.13 2.53
N LYS A 150 3.72 -17.20 3.84
CA LYS A 150 3.14 -18.40 4.47
C LYS A 150 1.61 -18.41 4.50
N TYR A 151 1.01 -17.25 4.72
CA TYR A 151 -0.41 -17.15 5.12
C TYR A 151 -1.27 -16.28 4.20
N ALA A 152 -0.74 -15.85 3.05
CA ALA A 152 -1.52 -15.19 2.02
C ALA A 152 -1.36 -15.91 0.68
N VAL A 153 -2.31 -15.69 -0.24
CA VAL A 153 -2.21 -16.17 -1.61
C VAL A 153 -1.30 -15.24 -2.39
N GLU A 154 -0.17 -15.74 -2.89
CA GLU A 154 0.69 -15.00 -3.81
C GLU A 154 0.01 -14.87 -5.18
N LEU A 155 -0.02 -13.66 -5.72
CA LEU A 155 -0.66 -13.31 -6.99
C LEU A 155 0.38 -12.83 -8.01
N THR A 156 -0.05 -12.65 -9.27
CA THR A 156 0.80 -12.07 -10.32
C THR A 156 1.35 -10.70 -9.91
N THR A 157 2.61 -10.46 -10.26
CA THR A 157 3.26 -9.14 -10.12
C THR A 157 3.20 -8.33 -11.41
N ASP A 158 2.63 -8.86 -12.50
CA ASP A 158 2.40 -8.07 -13.71
C ASP A 158 1.27 -7.08 -13.45
N ILE A 159 1.62 -5.79 -13.46
CA ILE A 159 0.69 -4.69 -13.24
C ILE A 159 -0.32 -4.52 -14.39
N ASN A 160 -0.12 -5.21 -15.51
CA ASN A 160 -1.02 -5.19 -16.67
C ASN A 160 -2.05 -6.32 -16.65
N ASP A 161 -1.91 -7.31 -15.74
CA ASP A 161 -2.95 -8.31 -15.46
C ASP A 161 -4.05 -7.69 -14.59
N ILE A 162 -4.68 -6.60 -15.08
CA ILE A 162 -5.49 -5.67 -14.27
C ILE A 162 -6.63 -6.32 -13.47
N GLU A 163 -7.20 -7.43 -13.96
CA GLU A 163 -8.23 -8.21 -13.28
C GLU A 163 -7.75 -8.88 -11.98
N GLN A 164 -6.46 -9.21 -11.90
CA GLN A 164 -5.87 -9.93 -10.77
C GLN A 164 -5.65 -9.02 -9.55
N TRP A 165 -5.61 -7.70 -9.75
CA TRP A 165 -5.40 -6.70 -8.71
C TRP A 165 -6.74 -6.22 -8.17
N GLN A 166 -6.99 -6.39 -6.87
CA GLN A 166 -8.25 -6.02 -6.23
C GLN A 166 -8.01 -5.16 -4.99
N GLY A 167 -9.02 -4.35 -4.62
CA GLY A 167 -8.96 -3.54 -3.42
C GLY A 167 -8.78 -4.42 -2.18
N GLY A 168 -7.85 -4.06 -1.30
CA GLY A 168 -7.55 -4.82 -0.09
C GLY A 168 -6.35 -5.76 -0.19
N ASP A 169 -5.89 -6.05 -1.42
CA ASP A 169 -4.67 -6.82 -1.64
C ASP A 169 -3.44 -6.08 -1.04
N ILE A 170 -2.39 -6.84 -0.72
CA ILE A 170 -1.14 -6.34 -0.14
C ILE A 170 -0.05 -6.36 -1.21
N VAL A 171 0.70 -5.28 -1.33
CA VAL A 171 1.81 -5.18 -2.30
C VAL A 171 3.10 -4.71 -1.64
N ILE A 172 4.20 -5.41 -1.92
CA ILE A 172 5.55 -5.08 -1.45
C ILE A 172 6.37 -4.61 -2.65
N PHE A 173 7.18 -3.56 -2.44
CA PHE A 173 8.02 -2.96 -3.48
C PHE A 173 9.51 -3.03 -3.14
N LYS A 174 10.33 -3.11 -4.19
CA LYS A 174 11.79 -2.85 -4.22
C LYS A 174 12.58 -3.44 -3.03
N ASP A 175 12.99 -4.70 -3.13
CA ASP A 175 13.81 -5.39 -2.11
C ASP A 175 13.32 -5.16 -0.66
N ASN A 176 12.01 -5.34 -0.43
CA ASN A 176 11.38 -5.18 0.89
C ASN A 176 11.50 -3.78 1.50
N LYS A 177 11.61 -2.72 0.69
CA LYS A 177 11.77 -1.34 1.21
C LYS A 177 10.45 -0.65 1.49
N HIS A 178 9.37 -1.09 0.86
CA HIS A 178 8.08 -0.43 0.96
C HIS A 178 6.93 -1.43 0.82
N ILE A 179 5.80 -1.13 1.46
CA ILE A 179 4.59 -1.94 1.44
C ILE A 179 3.36 -1.02 1.37
N GLY A 180 2.27 -1.52 0.81
CA GLY A 180 0.99 -0.80 0.78
C GLY A 180 -0.18 -1.75 0.60
N ILE A 181 -1.38 -1.16 0.59
CA ILE A 181 -2.64 -1.82 0.29
C ILE A 181 -3.13 -1.35 -1.08
N VAL A 182 -3.62 -2.27 -1.91
CA VAL A 182 -4.18 -1.98 -3.22
C VAL A 182 -5.53 -1.29 -3.05
N SER A 183 -5.76 -0.22 -3.83
CA SER A 183 -7.02 0.53 -3.87
C SER A 183 -7.97 -0.03 -4.92
N ASP A 184 -9.27 0.14 -4.72
CA ASP A 184 -10.32 -0.04 -5.73
C ASP A 184 -10.31 1.03 -6.84
N LYS A 185 -9.50 2.09 -6.69
CA LYS A 185 -9.30 3.12 -7.72
C LYS A 185 -8.31 2.66 -8.77
N ARG A 186 -8.61 2.94 -10.03
CA ARG A 186 -7.77 2.62 -11.18
C ARG A 186 -7.39 3.86 -11.98
N ASN A 187 -6.25 3.81 -12.66
CA ASN A 187 -5.87 4.81 -13.67
C ASN A 187 -6.50 4.46 -15.03
N ALA A 188 -6.21 5.26 -16.07
CA ALA A 188 -6.78 5.06 -17.40
C ALA A 188 -6.34 3.74 -18.08
N ASP A 189 -5.24 3.14 -17.61
CA ASP A 189 -4.73 1.84 -18.09
C ASP A 189 -5.30 0.66 -17.27
N GLY A 190 -6.22 0.93 -16.34
CA GLY A 190 -6.83 -0.07 -15.47
C GLY A 190 -5.97 -0.46 -14.26
N GLN A 191 -4.78 0.11 -14.10
CA GLN A 191 -3.89 -0.23 -13.01
C GLN A 191 -4.37 0.40 -11.70
N CYS A 192 -4.38 -0.39 -10.62
CA CYS A 192 -4.83 0.07 -9.31
C CYS A 192 -3.91 1.15 -8.72
N TYR A 193 -4.51 2.06 -7.97
CA TYR A 193 -3.79 2.98 -7.09
C TYR A 193 -3.32 2.21 -5.85
N ILE A 194 -2.30 2.72 -5.19
CA ILE A 194 -1.76 2.14 -3.94
C ILE A 194 -2.04 3.09 -2.79
N ILE A 195 -2.51 2.54 -1.66
CA ILE A 195 -2.66 3.21 -0.38
C ILE A 195 -1.42 2.92 0.46
N HIS A 196 -0.61 3.93 0.75
CA HIS A 196 0.67 3.76 1.45
C HIS A 196 1.17 5.06 2.12
N ASN A 197 2.13 4.92 3.04
CA ASN A 197 2.80 6.04 3.69
C ASN A 197 4.33 5.94 3.53
N GLY A 198 4.89 6.75 2.63
CA GLY A 198 6.32 6.99 2.46
C GLY A 198 6.69 8.47 2.56
N GLY A 199 5.96 9.24 3.36
CA GLY A 199 6.10 10.71 3.48
C GLY A 199 5.57 11.56 2.31
N GLN A 200 4.91 10.97 1.32
CA GLN A 200 4.41 11.66 0.14
C GLN A 200 3.10 12.46 0.38
N PRO A 201 2.80 13.49 -0.45
CA PRO A 201 1.61 14.34 -0.26
C PRO A 201 0.25 13.63 -0.40
N LYS A 202 0.13 12.69 -1.36
CA LYS A 202 -1.07 11.89 -1.61
C LYS A 202 -0.85 10.46 -1.13
N ARG A 203 -1.66 10.01 -0.17
CA ARG A 203 -1.51 8.68 0.47
C ARG A 203 -2.23 7.55 -0.28
N GLU A 204 -2.99 7.88 -1.31
CA GLU A 204 -3.61 6.96 -2.26
C GLU A 204 -3.31 7.51 -3.66
N GLU A 205 -2.38 6.88 -4.37
CA GLU A 205 -1.81 7.44 -5.60
C GLU A 205 -1.45 6.35 -6.63
N ASP A 206 -1.32 6.77 -7.90
CA ASP A 206 -0.80 5.94 -8.98
C ASP A 206 0.71 5.72 -8.76
N TYR A 207 1.03 4.65 -8.04
CA TYR A 207 2.38 4.38 -7.56
C TYR A 207 3.17 3.47 -8.50
N PHE A 208 2.52 2.66 -9.34
CA PHE A 208 3.21 1.72 -10.24
C PHE A 208 4.11 2.41 -11.27
N LYS A 209 3.86 3.68 -11.61
CA LYS A 209 4.77 4.51 -12.42
C LYS A 209 6.18 4.66 -11.83
N ARG A 210 6.35 4.43 -10.51
CA ARG A 210 7.62 4.60 -9.77
C ARG A 210 8.00 3.39 -8.90
N GLY A 211 7.02 2.60 -8.51
CA GLY A 211 7.19 1.44 -7.65
C GLY A 211 7.50 0.19 -8.45
N GLU A 212 8.62 -0.46 -8.14
CA GLU A 212 8.95 -1.79 -8.65
C GLU A 212 8.29 -2.85 -7.76
N VAL A 213 7.25 -3.51 -8.27
CA VAL A 213 6.54 -4.58 -7.54
C VAL A 213 7.49 -5.74 -7.28
N LEU A 214 7.62 -6.13 -6.02
CA LEU A 214 8.37 -7.31 -5.60
C LEU A 214 7.44 -8.50 -5.36
N ARG A 215 6.32 -8.26 -4.67
CA ARG A 215 5.32 -9.27 -4.31
C ARG A 215 3.93 -8.66 -4.25
N HIS A 216 2.93 -9.47 -4.56
CA HIS A 216 1.52 -9.12 -4.51
C HIS A 216 0.78 -10.29 -3.85
N TYR A 217 -0.05 -9.98 -2.84
CA TYR A 217 -0.71 -10.99 -2.03
C TYR A 217 -2.18 -10.65 -1.80
N ARG A 218 -3.00 -11.68 -1.64
CA ARG A 218 -4.36 -11.58 -1.09
C ARG A 218 -4.44 -12.36 0.22
N PHE A 219 -4.83 -11.69 1.30
CA PHE A 219 -5.00 -12.34 2.59
C PHE A 219 -6.40 -12.95 2.70
N ASP A 220 -6.50 -14.26 2.45
CA ASP A 220 -7.73 -15.02 2.58
C ASP A 220 -7.73 -15.82 3.89
N ALA A 221 -8.44 -15.32 4.90
CA ALA A 221 -8.48 -15.93 6.22
C ALA A 221 -9.10 -17.34 6.24
N SER A 222 -9.85 -17.75 5.21
CA SER A 222 -10.37 -19.12 5.11
C SER A 222 -9.25 -20.15 4.89
N LEU A 223 -8.08 -19.71 4.42
CA LEU A 223 -6.90 -20.54 4.15
C LEU A 223 -5.87 -20.49 5.29
N VAL A 224 -6.06 -19.62 6.28
CA VAL A 224 -5.12 -19.43 7.39
C VAL A 224 -5.47 -20.37 8.54
N PRO A 225 -4.50 -21.11 9.12
CA PRO A 225 -4.75 -21.94 10.29
C PRO A 225 -5.32 -21.13 11.46
N GLN A 226 -6.35 -21.67 12.13
CA GLN A 226 -7.06 -20.96 13.21
C GLN A 226 -6.13 -20.61 14.38
N GLU A 227 -5.10 -21.40 14.62
CA GLU A 227 -4.09 -21.12 15.64
C GLU A 227 -3.27 -19.86 15.34
N ILE A 228 -3.12 -19.49 14.06
CA ILE A 228 -2.38 -18.29 13.62
C ILE A 228 -3.27 -17.06 13.66
N LEU A 229 -4.57 -17.19 13.35
CA LEU A 229 -5.50 -16.06 13.39
C LEU A 229 -5.65 -15.52 14.82
N VAL A 230 -5.54 -14.21 14.95
CA VAL A 230 -5.72 -13.51 16.23
C VAL A 230 -6.65 -12.32 16.05
N ARG A 231 -7.72 -12.28 16.85
CA ARG A 231 -8.67 -11.18 16.87
C ARG A 231 -8.05 -9.91 17.45
N TRP A 232 -8.41 -8.78 16.87
CA TRP A 232 -8.14 -7.48 17.44
C TRP A 232 -9.08 -7.22 18.62
N GLU A 233 -8.53 -7.15 19.83
CA GLU A 233 -9.31 -6.92 21.07
C GLU A 233 -9.15 -5.49 21.62
N GLY A 234 -8.52 -4.58 20.86
CA GLY A 234 -8.17 -3.24 21.33
C GLY A 234 -6.80 -3.17 22.00
N ASN A 235 -6.41 -1.94 22.36
CA ASN A 235 -5.24 -1.64 23.20
C ASN A 235 -5.71 -1.09 24.54
#